data_AF-A0A182NN59-F1
#
_entry.id   AF-A0A182NN59-F1
#
_cell.length_a   1.000
_cell.length_b   1.000
_cell.length_c   1.000
_cell.angle_alpha   90.00
_cell.angle_beta   90.00
_cell.angle_gamma   90.00
#
_symmetry.space_group_name_H-M   'P 1'
#
loop_
_entity.id
_entity.type
_entity.pdbx_description
1 polymer ?
#
loop_
_entity_poly.entity_id
_entity_poly.type
_entity_poly.pdbx_seq_one_letter_code
_entity_poly.pdbx_strand_id
1 'polypeptide(L)'
;MENNAPSSHQQQQQSGSAPVPSSSNERDFASRRNRLMRITQRTIDTDDSSRSSSSSSSFSDMEDNNNVDEHGGRGIHNASAERAGPNPENPEDEAARLFEDYIRERESAATEIYNTELPTEHAYLGKMERVEGVDYLEPGKIYRLPIYTHHSIIYPGEIVPLMLNDSTLYNGRPSDSSDGLKFGLVFQNQYSDGGRVYGVTCQVYERGAEGLSALLKTVAQQRFYIVRQSQERKADVKILPEIVLPDPLISSSSNAMVRYAYSSRKDRLTGFKRLLTQGTVWPQFVYDQYDTKEVMTKVERFLSSLKITSVQTDKVKLSFWLARNIPLTEEYRKMIFCTDSVLRRMLIINKALDHMWYFICKRCESEIANYDDMFAMSKQGVQTSYCNPAGYVHDTLTVHKTKENSTLPVERPSTNFSWFPGYSWQIIVCANCRQHLGWKFVAEKKNVLPKSFYGLSGTNITVKSHGDLKKTEDEFDLTTRAAASDDQLDYEELSVFDSSSDEELY
;
A
#
# COMPACT_ATOMS: atom_id res chain seq x y z
N MET A 1 -49.54 -36.17 -76.25
CA MET A 1 -50.74 -35.65 -75.56
C MET A 1 -50.22 -34.86 -74.38
N GLU A 2 -49.86 -33.60 -74.60
CA GLU A 2 -50.72 -32.42 -74.33
C GLU A 2 -51.03 -32.28 -72.83
N ASN A 3 -50.33 -31.38 -72.12
CA ASN A 3 -50.63 -29.95 -71.91
C ASN A 3 -51.44 -29.71 -70.62
N ASN A 4 -50.80 -29.17 -69.57
CA ASN A 4 -51.13 -27.85 -69.00
C ASN A 4 -50.23 -27.49 -67.80
N ALA A 5 -49.72 -26.25 -67.86
CA ALA A 5 -48.82 -25.55 -66.93
C ALA A 5 -49.64 -24.84 -65.80
N PRO A 6 -49.12 -23.86 -65.00
CA PRO A 6 -47.74 -23.36 -64.85
C PRO A 6 -47.29 -23.07 -63.39
N SER A 7 -45.99 -22.91 -63.17
CA SER A 7 -45.39 -21.64 -62.69
C SER A 7 -43.89 -21.79 -62.42
N SER A 8 -43.12 -21.06 -63.21
CA SER A 8 -41.69 -20.83 -63.11
C SER A 8 -41.40 -19.63 -62.20
N HIS A 9 -40.30 -19.67 -61.44
CA HIS A 9 -39.26 -18.63 -61.55
C HIS A 9 -37.95 -19.04 -60.87
N GLN A 10 -36.89 -18.73 -61.60
CA GLN A 10 -35.47 -18.98 -61.35
C GLN A 10 -34.94 -18.17 -60.15
N GLN A 11 -34.10 -18.80 -59.33
CA GLN A 11 -33.20 -18.08 -58.41
C GLN A 11 -31.90 -17.75 -59.15
N GLN A 12 -31.66 -16.45 -59.35
CA GLN A 12 -30.35 -15.88 -59.67
C GLN A 12 -29.78 -15.15 -58.47
N GLN A 13 -28.45 -15.25 -58.36
CA GLN A 13 -27.57 -14.69 -57.34
C GLN A 13 -27.74 -13.16 -57.19
N GLN A 14 -27.85 -12.69 -55.95
CA GLN A 14 -27.41 -11.36 -55.56
C GLN A 14 -26.64 -11.42 -54.23
N SER A 15 -25.48 -10.76 -54.26
CA SER A 15 -24.56 -10.45 -53.18
C SER A 15 -25.23 -9.73 -52.01
N GLY A 16 -25.11 -10.28 -50.81
CA GLY A 16 -25.53 -9.65 -49.55
C GLY A 16 -24.32 -9.42 -48.63
N SER A 17 -23.94 -8.16 -48.48
CA SER A 17 -22.88 -7.67 -47.60
C SER A 17 -23.21 -7.90 -46.13
N ALA A 18 -22.21 -8.28 -45.32
CA ALA A 18 -22.31 -8.42 -43.87
C ALA A 18 -22.57 -7.07 -43.16
N PRO A 19 -23.23 -7.04 -42.00
CA PRO A 19 -23.53 -5.80 -41.29
C PRO A 19 -22.27 -5.25 -40.60
N VAL A 20 -21.96 -3.99 -40.91
CA VAL A 20 -20.94 -3.18 -40.24
C VAL A 20 -21.46 -2.75 -38.86
N PRO A 21 -20.68 -2.84 -37.77
CA PRO A 21 -21.11 -2.36 -36.46
C PRO A 21 -21.33 -0.84 -36.47
N SER A 22 -22.46 -0.41 -35.92
CA SER A 22 -22.92 0.98 -35.86
C SER A 22 -21.96 1.86 -35.06
N SER A 23 -21.43 2.89 -35.72
CA SER A 23 -20.55 3.95 -35.18
C SER A 23 -21.28 4.98 -34.30
N SER A 24 -22.39 4.62 -33.67
CA SER A 24 -23.22 5.52 -32.86
C SER A 24 -22.69 5.72 -31.44
N ASN A 25 -21.92 4.79 -30.88
CA ASN A 25 -21.42 4.91 -29.50
C ASN A 25 -20.14 5.77 -29.37
N GLU A 26 -19.29 5.84 -30.41
CA GLU A 26 -18.06 6.66 -30.36
C GLU A 26 -18.34 8.17 -30.52
N ARG A 27 -19.38 8.54 -31.27
CA ARG A 27 -19.79 9.95 -31.40
C ARG A 27 -20.36 10.51 -30.10
N ASP A 28 -20.96 9.67 -29.27
CA ASP A 28 -21.59 10.09 -28.01
C ASP A 28 -20.54 10.36 -26.90
N PHE A 29 -19.43 9.60 -26.89
CA PHE A 29 -18.28 9.86 -26.02
C PHE A 29 -17.46 11.10 -26.46
N ALA A 30 -17.29 11.31 -27.77
CA ALA A 30 -16.62 12.52 -28.29
C ALA A 30 -17.46 13.80 -28.06
N SER A 31 -18.78 13.71 -28.18
CA SER A 31 -19.71 14.81 -27.88
C SER A 31 -19.73 15.17 -26.40
N ARG A 32 -19.68 14.18 -25.49
CA ARG A 32 -19.56 14.41 -24.04
C ARG A 32 -18.21 15.04 -23.63
N ARG A 33 -17.10 14.65 -24.28
CA ARG A 33 -15.77 15.23 -24.04
C ARG A 33 -15.67 16.70 -24.50
N ASN A 34 -16.29 17.04 -25.62
CA ASN A 34 -16.35 18.42 -26.12
C ASN A 34 -17.32 19.31 -25.32
N ARG A 35 -18.35 18.73 -24.68
CA ARG A 35 -19.26 19.46 -23.78
C ARG A 35 -18.60 19.80 -22.45
N LEU A 36 -17.73 18.92 -21.90
CA LEU A 36 -16.95 19.21 -20.70
C LEU A 36 -15.89 20.30 -20.93
N MET A 37 -15.20 20.29 -22.09
CA MET A 37 -14.21 21.33 -22.45
C MET A 37 -14.82 22.73 -22.60
N ARG A 38 -16.08 22.84 -23.06
CA ARG A 38 -16.79 24.15 -23.11
C ARG A 38 -17.28 24.63 -21.74
N ILE A 39 -17.47 23.74 -20.77
CA ILE A 39 -17.87 24.11 -19.40
C ILE A 39 -16.64 24.61 -18.62
N THR A 40 -15.46 24.01 -18.85
CA THR A 40 -14.19 24.48 -18.26
C THR A 40 -13.69 25.80 -18.86
N GLN A 41 -13.97 26.09 -20.13
CA GLN A 41 -13.62 27.40 -20.71
C GLN A 41 -14.56 28.52 -20.25
N ARG A 42 -15.85 28.22 -20.02
CA ARG A 42 -16.83 29.21 -19.48
C ARG A 42 -16.67 29.53 -17.99
N THR A 43 -15.92 28.72 -17.24
CA THR A 43 -15.61 28.97 -15.82
C THR A 43 -14.30 29.73 -15.63
N ILE A 44 -13.52 29.95 -16.70
CA ILE A 44 -12.31 30.78 -16.69
C ILE A 44 -12.63 32.23 -17.11
N ASP A 45 -13.71 32.46 -17.87
CA ASP A 45 -14.11 33.79 -18.35
C ASP A 45 -15.12 34.53 -17.45
N THR A 46 -15.37 34.08 -16.20
CA THR A 46 -16.40 34.68 -15.32
C THR A 46 -15.90 35.29 -14.00
N ASP A 47 -14.59 35.38 -13.75
CA ASP A 47 -14.07 36.04 -12.53
C ASP A 47 -13.21 37.30 -12.80
N ASP A 48 -13.28 37.86 -14.01
CA ASP A 48 -12.62 39.14 -14.31
C ASP A 48 -13.62 40.17 -14.86
N SER A 49 -14.52 40.64 -13.98
CA SER A 49 -15.41 41.78 -14.24
C SER A 49 -16.01 42.33 -12.94
N SER A 50 -15.24 43.10 -12.16
CA SER A 50 -15.72 44.35 -11.52
C SER A 50 -14.65 44.97 -10.61
N ARG A 51 -13.88 45.91 -11.19
CA ARG A 51 -13.58 47.23 -10.61
C ARG A 51 -12.76 48.05 -11.59
N SER A 52 -13.46 48.73 -12.49
CA SER A 52 -12.95 49.92 -13.14
C SER A 52 -13.25 51.14 -12.26
N SER A 53 -12.21 51.88 -11.90
CA SER A 53 -12.29 53.33 -11.75
C SER A 53 -11.12 53.95 -12.50
N SER A 54 -11.49 54.69 -13.52
CA SER A 54 -10.73 55.47 -14.49
C SER A 54 -9.62 56.37 -13.92
N SER A 55 -8.48 56.41 -14.61
CA SER A 55 -7.86 57.68 -15.00
C SER A 55 -6.97 57.48 -16.23
N SER A 56 -7.39 58.14 -17.30
CA SER A 56 -6.73 58.27 -18.60
C SER A 56 -5.45 59.09 -18.55
N SER A 57 -4.43 58.68 -19.30
CA SER A 57 -3.72 59.61 -20.20
C SER A 57 -2.83 58.83 -21.17
N SER A 58 -3.08 59.11 -22.45
CA SER A 58 -2.41 58.63 -23.65
C SER A 58 -0.89 58.81 -23.65
N PHE A 59 -0.17 57.84 -24.22
CA PHE A 59 1.15 58.07 -24.79
C PHE A 59 1.20 57.50 -26.20
N SER A 60 1.51 58.38 -27.14
CA SER A 60 1.84 58.12 -28.53
C SER A 60 3.29 57.68 -28.68
N ASP A 61 3.50 56.85 -29.70
CA ASP A 61 4.72 56.48 -30.41
C ASP A 61 5.93 57.42 -30.27
N MET A 62 7.14 56.85 -30.13
CA MET A 62 8.10 56.70 -31.24
C MET A 62 9.49 56.26 -30.75
N GLU A 63 10.10 55.44 -31.59
CA GLU A 63 11.50 55.02 -31.63
C GLU A 63 12.46 56.23 -31.65
N ASP A 64 13.65 56.13 -31.05
CA ASP A 64 14.91 55.96 -31.80
C ASP A 64 16.18 56.06 -30.93
N ASN A 65 17.08 55.12 -31.23
CA ASN A 65 18.55 55.11 -31.30
C ASN A 65 19.47 56.19 -30.66
N ASN A 66 20.51 55.63 -30.00
CA ASN A 66 21.96 55.90 -30.12
C ASN A 66 22.56 57.31 -29.91
N ASN A 67 23.45 57.42 -28.91
CA ASN A 67 24.87 57.83 -29.04
C ASN A 67 25.53 57.71 -27.65
N VAL A 68 26.62 56.96 -27.46
CA VAL A 68 28.03 57.13 -27.88
C VAL A 68 28.76 58.26 -27.14
N ASP A 69 29.79 57.79 -26.41
CA ASP A 69 31.07 58.38 -26.02
C ASP A 69 31.26 59.35 -24.83
N GLU A 70 32.14 58.86 -23.95
CA GLU A 70 33.33 59.48 -23.33
C GLU A 70 33.26 60.90 -22.74
N HIS A 71 33.59 61.03 -21.46
CA HIS A 71 34.92 61.51 -21.04
C HIS A 71 35.11 61.52 -19.52
N GLY A 72 36.36 61.30 -19.11
CA GLY A 72 36.78 61.17 -17.72
C GLY A 72 36.85 62.47 -16.91
N GLY A 73 37.08 62.29 -15.61
CA GLY A 73 37.37 63.38 -14.68
C GLY A 73 37.69 62.86 -13.28
N ARG A 74 38.99 62.77 -12.96
CA ARG A 74 39.48 62.61 -11.58
C ARG A 74 39.14 63.86 -10.77
N GLY A 75 38.71 63.69 -9.52
CA GLY A 75 38.62 64.75 -8.52
C GLY A 75 38.67 64.17 -7.11
N ILE A 76 39.83 64.30 -6.45
CA ILE A 76 40.03 64.04 -5.03
C ILE A 76 39.57 65.28 -4.27
N HIS A 77 38.68 65.15 -3.28
CA HIS A 77 38.63 66.08 -2.14
C HIS A 77 38.19 65.37 -0.85
N ASN A 78 39.07 65.48 0.15
CA ASN A 78 38.82 65.26 1.57
C ASN A 78 37.61 66.08 2.06
N ALA A 79 36.85 65.53 3.02
CA ALA A 79 36.85 65.99 4.42
C ALA A 79 35.52 65.71 5.14
N SER A 80 35.63 65.61 6.46
CA SER A 80 34.60 65.83 7.49
C SER A 80 33.60 64.70 7.72
N ALA A 81 33.93 63.88 8.70
CA ALA A 81 32.96 63.19 9.55
C ALA A 81 32.10 64.23 10.27
N GLU A 82 30.81 64.29 9.95
CA GLU A 82 29.78 64.79 10.85
C GLU A 82 28.93 63.62 11.31
N ARG A 83 28.91 63.41 12.63
CA ARG A 83 27.95 62.54 13.32
C ARG A 83 26.56 63.13 13.13
N ALA A 84 25.81 62.64 12.15
CA ALA A 84 24.35 62.75 12.16
C ALA A 84 23.80 61.71 13.15
N GLY A 85 23.08 62.18 14.17
CA GLY A 85 22.22 61.31 15.00
C GLY A 85 21.16 60.62 14.14
N PRO A 86 20.48 59.58 14.65
CA PRO A 86 19.55 58.81 13.85
C PRO A 86 18.42 59.73 13.39
N ASN A 87 18.32 59.96 12.09
CA ASN A 87 17.14 60.56 11.48
C ASN A 87 15.91 59.74 11.91
N PRO A 88 14.76 60.36 12.19
CA PRO A 88 13.54 59.61 12.41
C PRO A 88 13.27 58.85 11.11
N GLU A 89 13.31 57.52 11.18
CA GLU A 89 13.05 56.66 10.03
C GLU A 89 11.68 57.06 9.46
N ASN A 90 11.66 57.41 8.17
CA ASN A 90 10.44 57.81 7.50
C ASN A 90 9.47 56.62 7.60
N PRO A 91 8.24 56.79 8.12
CA PRO A 91 7.34 55.65 8.37
C PRO A 91 7.01 54.83 7.10
N GLU A 92 7.19 55.41 5.92
CA GLU A 92 7.10 54.72 4.64
C GLU A 92 8.28 53.76 4.38
N ASP A 93 9.49 54.09 4.85
CA ASP A 93 10.68 53.22 4.73
C ASP A 93 10.62 52.06 5.74
N GLU A 94 10.05 52.27 6.92
CA GLU A 94 9.80 51.21 7.90
C GLU A 94 8.73 50.23 7.39
N ALA A 95 7.65 50.76 6.79
CA ALA A 95 6.63 49.95 6.15
C ALA A 95 7.16 49.15 4.95
N ALA A 96 8.05 49.74 4.15
CA ALA A 96 8.70 49.06 3.03
C ALA A 96 9.63 47.93 3.52
N ARG A 97 10.45 48.17 4.55
CA ARG A 97 11.30 47.14 5.17
C ARG A 97 10.48 46.02 5.78
N LEU A 98 9.40 46.33 6.51
CA LEU A 98 8.50 45.32 7.08
C LEU A 98 7.79 44.51 5.99
N PHE A 99 7.48 45.13 4.86
CA PHE A 99 6.88 44.45 3.72
C PHE A 99 7.89 43.55 2.99
N GLU A 100 9.14 43.99 2.81
CA GLU A 100 10.23 43.18 2.27
C GLU A 100 10.65 42.05 3.22
N ASP A 101 10.65 42.28 4.53
CA ASP A 101 10.86 41.24 5.54
C ASP A 101 9.70 40.26 5.58
N TYR A 102 8.45 40.71 5.41
CA TYR A 102 7.28 39.84 5.26
C TYR A 102 7.34 38.99 3.98
N ILE A 103 7.78 39.57 2.85
CA ILE A 103 8.02 38.82 1.61
C ILE A 103 9.18 37.84 1.80
N ARG A 104 10.30 38.25 2.42
CA ARG A 104 11.43 37.35 2.72
C ARG A 104 11.05 36.25 3.70
N GLU A 105 10.27 36.49 4.74
CA GLU A 105 9.75 35.45 5.64
C GLU A 105 8.86 34.47 4.88
N ARG A 106 8.05 34.96 3.94
CA ARG A 106 7.14 34.13 3.15
C ARG A 106 7.86 33.35 2.04
N GLU A 107 8.91 33.92 1.45
CA GLU A 107 9.78 33.28 0.45
C GLU A 107 10.81 32.33 1.11
N SER A 108 11.28 32.64 2.32
CA SER A 108 12.16 31.78 3.13
C SER A 108 11.42 30.66 3.87
N ALA A 109 10.11 30.81 4.09
CA ALA A 109 9.22 29.71 4.49
C ALA A 109 8.93 28.78 3.31
N ALA A 110 9.98 28.32 2.62
CA ALA A 110 9.88 27.25 1.65
C ALA A 110 9.10 26.10 2.28
N THR A 111 8.09 25.62 1.54
CA THR A 111 7.25 24.53 2.01
C THR A 111 8.10 23.27 2.10
N GLU A 112 8.33 22.80 3.32
CA GLU A 112 9.11 21.62 3.64
C GLU A 112 8.24 20.37 3.50
N ILE A 113 8.70 19.43 2.68
CA ILE A 113 8.06 18.11 2.55
C ILE A 113 8.57 17.24 3.69
N TYR A 114 7.65 16.63 4.44
CA TYR A 114 8.01 15.76 5.54
C TYR A 114 8.96 14.62 5.11
N ASN A 115 10.01 14.38 5.91
CA ASN A 115 10.94 13.28 5.67
C ASN A 115 10.31 11.94 6.11
N THR A 116 9.95 11.11 5.12
CA THR A 116 9.34 9.79 5.32
C THR A 116 10.30 8.73 5.90
N GLU A 117 11.58 9.04 6.11
CA GLU A 117 12.52 8.17 6.84
C GLU A 117 12.29 8.23 8.35
N LEU A 118 11.88 9.36 8.90
CA LEU A 118 11.77 9.58 10.35
C LEU A 118 10.88 8.54 11.06
N PRO A 119 9.70 8.16 10.53
CA PRO A 119 8.88 7.15 11.21
C PRO A 119 9.52 5.76 11.25
N THR A 120 10.43 5.44 10.33
CA THR A 120 11.13 4.14 10.29
C THR A 120 12.19 4.01 11.38
N GLU A 121 12.67 5.14 11.90
CA GLU A 121 13.64 5.17 12.99
C GLU A 121 13.01 4.86 14.34
N HIS A 122 11.68 4.95 14.47
CA HIS A 122 10.93 4.79 15.72
C HIS A 122 11.57 5.55 16.90
N ALA A 123 12.00 6.80 16.66
CA ALA A 123 12.72 7.63 17.63
C ALA A 123 11.93 7.89 18.94
N TYR A 124 10.61 7.75 18.91
CA TYR A 124 9.74 7.86 20.10
C TYR A 124 10.03 6.80 21.17
N LEU A 125 10.73 5.70 20.82
CA LEU A 125 11.21 4.69 21.77
C LEU A 125 12.49 5.12 22.51
N GLY A 126 13.09 6.25 22.14
CA GLY A 126 14.33 6.73 22.74
C GLY A 126 15.57 6.01 22.22
N LYS A 127 16.66 6.06 23.01
CA LYS A 127 17.96 5.52 22.64
C LYS A 127 17.95 3.99 22.64
N MET A 128 18.37 3.39 21.52
CA MET A 128 18.48 1.94 21.35
C MET A 128 19.87 1.56 20.84
N GLU A 129 20.31 0.36 21.21
CA GLU A 129 21.59 -0.25 20.85
C GLU A 129 21.35 -1.38 19.86
N ARG A 130 22.22 -1.49 18.84
CA ARG A 130 22.11 -2.55 17.84
C ARG A 130 22.56 -3.88 18.42
N VAL A 131 21.85 -4.92 18.02
CA VAL A 131 22.18 -6.31 18.34
C VAL A 131 22.51 -7.03 17.05
N GLU A 132 23.66 -7.71 17.03
CA GLU A 132 24.12 -8.46 15.87
C GLU A 132 23.45 -9.84 15.82
N GLY A 133 23.51 -10.51 14.66
CA GLY A 133 22.95 -11.84 14.47
C GLY A 133 21.70 -11.86 13.62
N VAL A 134 21.79 -12.55 12.49
CA VAL A 134 20.66 -12.85 11.60
C VAL A 134 20.63 -14.36 11.43
N ASP A 135 19.88 -15.03 12.30
CA ASP A 135 19.75 -16.48 12.22
C ASP A 135 18.53 -16.85 11.38
N TYR A 136 18.72 -17.54 10.26
CA TYR A 136 17.63 -18.18 9.54
C TYR A 136 17.53 -19.64 9.94
N LEU A 137 16.32 -20.08 10.26
CA LEU A 137 16.03 -21.46 10.59
C LEU A 137 15.72 -22.25 9.31
N GLU A 138 16.17 -23.50 9.23
CA GLU A 138 15.93 -24.31 8.05
C GLU A 138 14.43 -24.60 7.85
N PRO A 139 13.89 -24.35 6.64
CA PRO A 139 12.51 -24.68 6.32
C PRO A 139 12.18 -26.17 6.51
N GLY A 140 10.97 -26.47 6.99
CA GLY A 140 10.50 -27.82 7.22
C GLY A 140 10.93 -28.45 8.56
N LYS A 141 11.96 -27.90 9.23
CA LYS A 141 12.40 -28.35 10.55
C LYS A 141 11.55 -27.75 11.69
N ILE A 142 11.56 -28.45 12.83
CA ILE A 142 10.85 -28.04 14.05
C ILE A 142 11.86 -27.44 15.04
N TYR A 143 11.52 -26.29 15.62
CA TYR A 143 12.34 -25.61 16.61
C TYR A 143 11.48 -25.20 17.81
N ARG A 144 12.08 -25.16 19.00
CA ARG A 144 11.41 -24.70 20.21
C ARG A 144 11.72 -23.23 20.45
N LEU A 145 10.73 -22.36 20.32
CA LEU A 145 10.89 -20.90 20.44
C LEU A 145 9.99 -20.32 21.55
N PRO A 146 10.40 -19.22 22.21
CA PRO A 146 9.49 -18.38 22.98
C PRO A 146 8.41 -17.79 22.06
N ILE A 147 7.17 -17.69 22.53
CA ILE A 147 6.02 -17.24 21.75
C ILE A 147 5.28 -16.12 22.48
N TYR A 148 4.93 -15.07 21.72
CA TYR A 148 4.09 -13.96 22.15
C TYR A 148 2.90 -13.81 21.23
N THR A 149 1.79 -13.37 21.78
CA THR A 149 0.54 -13.20 21.04
C THR A 149 0.48 -11.81 20.42
N HIS A 150 0.12 -11.76 19.13
CA HIS A 150 -0.12 -10.55 18.38
C HIS A 150 -1.57 -10.54 17.87
N HIS A 151 -2.15 -9.35 17.71
CA HIS A 151 -3.57 -9.18 17.40
C HIS A 151 -3.86 -9.07 15.88
N SER A 152 -2.83 -8.83 15.06
CA SER A 152 -2.91 -8.77 13.59
C SER A 152 -1.85 -9.67 12.94
N ILE A 153 -2.05 -9.97 11.65
CA ILE A 153 -1.07 -10.71 10.82
C ILE A 153 0.11 -9.79 10.50
N ILE A 154 1.30 -10.23 10.91
CA ILE A 154 2.58 -9.61 10.59
C ILE A 154 3.25 -10.41 9.48
N TYR A 155 3.69 -9.73 8.41
CA TYR A 155 4.33 -10.40 7.28
C TYR A 155 5.87 -10.41 7.39
N PRO A 156 6.54 -11.43 6.83
CA PRO A 156 8.00 -11.40 6.67
C PRO A 156 8.51 -10.11 6.01
N GLY A 157 9.56 -9.53 6.61
CA GLY A 157 10.14 -8.24 6.24
C GLY A 157 9.59 -7.04 7.02
N GLU A 158 8.51 -7.22 7.78
CA GLU A 158 7.91 -6.16 8.59
C GLU A 158 8.74 -5.86 9.84
N ILE A 159 8.88 -4.57 10.15
CA ILE A 159 9.48 -4.11 11.40
C ILE A 159 8.37 -3.95 12.42
N VAL A 160 8.51 -4.64 13.56
CA VAL A 160 7.55 -4.60 14.67
C VAL A 160 8.25 -4.06 15.91
N PRO A 161 7.99 -2.80 16.31
CA PRO A 161 8.43 -2.27 17.59
C PRO A 161 7.58 -2.87 18.72
N LEU A 162 8.21 -3.35 19.78
CA LEU A 162 7.56 -4.04 20.89
C LEU A 162 8.08 -3.50 22.23
N MET A 163 7.18 -3.41 23.20
CA MET A 163 7.53 -3.22 24.61
C MET A 163 7.13 -4.48 25.35
N LEU A 164 8.11 -5.31 25.72
CA LEU A 164 7.86 -6.57 26.42
C LEU A 164 8.37 -6.46 27.85
N ASN A 165 7.51 -6.73 28.82
CA ASN A 165 7.93 -6.92 30.22
C ASN A 165 8.64 -8.26 30.29
N ASP A 166 9.97 -8.30 30.42
CA ASP A 166 10.56 -9.63 30.44
C ASP A 166 11.85 -9.86 31.24
N SER A 167 11.63 -10.46 32.40
CA SER A 167 12.55 -11.31 33.13
C SER A 167 12.68 -12.72 32.52
N THR A 168 11.80 -13.14 31.59
CA THR A 168 11.78 -14.48 30.98
C THR A 168 12.38 -14.58 29.58
N LEU A 169 12.50 -13.48 28.81
CA LEU A 169 13.19 -13.45 27.51
C LEU A 169 14.65 -13.92 27.61
N TYR A 170 15.29 -13.60 28.74
CA TYR A 170 16.72 -13.84 28.96
C TYR A 170 17.00 -14.88 30.05
N ASN A 171 15.97 -15.47 30.67
CA ASN A 171 16.17 -16.49 31.71
C ASN A 171 16.93 -17.69 31.13
N GLY A 172 18.19 -17.84 31.58
CA GLY A 172 19.09 -18.92 31.18
C GLY A 172 20.04 -18.61 30.01
N ARG A 173 20.02 -17.38 29.45
CA ARG A 173 21.08 -16.92 28.52
C ARG A 173 22.11 -16.10 29.30
N PRO A 174 23.42 -16.34 29.14
CA PRO A 174 24.42 -15.44 29.68
C PRO A 174 24.23 -14.05 29.10
N SER A 175 24.36 -13.01 29.94
CA SER A 175 24.21 -11.59 29.58
C SER A 175 25.09 -11.15 28.39
N ASP A 176 26.09 -11.95 28.03
CA ASP A 176 27.09 -11.70 26.99
C ASP A 176 26.81 -12.38 25.63
N SER A 177 25.65 -13.00 25.41
CA SER A 177 25.36 -13.55 24.07
C SER A 177 25.13 -12.40 23.09
N SER A 178 26.09 -12.16 22.20
CA SER A 178 26.01 -11.16 21.12
C SER A 178 24.89 -11.43 20.10
N ASP A 179 24.36 -12.66 20.07
CA ASP A 179 23.29 -13.05 19.15
C ASP A 179 21.94 -12.49 19.54
N GLY A 180 21.34 -11.74 18.62
CA GLY A 180 20.01 -11.18 18.72
C GLY A 180 18.98 -12.24 19.09
N LEU A 181 18.09 -11.86 19.99
CA LEU A 181 17.03 -12.73 20.47
C LEU A 181 16.03 -13.04 19.36
N LYS A 182 15.73 -14.33 19.18
CA LYS A 182 14.68 -14.81 18.27
C LYS A 182 13.50 -15.38 19.06
N PHE A 183 12.30 -14.94 18.72
CA PHE A 183 11.05 -15.48 19.26
C PHE A 183 9.97 -15.51 18.17
N GLY A 184 8.83 -16.13 18.45
CA GLY A 184 7.69 -16.15 17.54
C GLY A 184 6.58 -15.20 17.97
N LEU A 185 6.04 -14.44 17.02
CA LEU A 185 4.76 -13.76 17.16
C LEU A 185 3.65 -14.63 16.58
N VAL A 186 2.62 -14.89 17.37
CA VAL A 186 1.49 -15.77 17.01
C VAL A 186 0.20 -14.98 16.98
N PHE A 187 -0.58 -15.17 15.92
CA PHE A 187 -1.79 -14.36 15.69
C PHE A 187 -2.98 -14.96 16.44
N GLN A 188 -3.51 -14.23 17.43
CA GLN A 188 -4.65 -14.72 18.22
C GLN A 188 -5.95 -14.77 17.41
N ASN A 189 -6.63 -15.92 17.51
CA ASN A 189 -8.08 -16.07 17.39
C ASN A 189 -8.79 -15.56 16.13
N GLN A 190 -8.09 -15.35 15.01
CA GLN A 190 -8.73 -15.01 13.74
C GLN A 190 -8.50 -16.04 12.63
N TYR A 191 -7.56 -16.98 12.81
CA TYR A 191 -7.07 -17.79 11.69
C TYR A 191 -6.66 -19.21 12.09
N SER A 192 -7.57 -20.00 12.68
CA SER A 192 -7.41 -21.45 12.66
C SER A 192 -7.71 -21.93 11.23
N ASP A 193 -6.67 -22.33 10.49
CA ASP A 193 -6.82 -23.07 9.24
C ASP A 193 -6.52 -24.54 9.54
N GLY A 194 -7.56 -25.38 9.52
CA GLY A 194 -7.46 -26.78 9.94
C GLY A 194 -6.98 -26.97 11.38
N GLY A 195 -7.33 -26.06 12.31
CA GLY A 195 -6.93 -26.11 13.72
C GLY A 195 -5.48 -25.71 14.01
N ARG A 196 -4.70 -25.32 13.00
CA ARG A 196 -3.32 -24.86 13.19
C ARG A 196 -3.26 -23.39 13.60
N VAL A 197 -2.30 -23.09 14.47
CA VAL A 197 -1.99 -21.73 14.92
C VAL A 197 -0.74 -21.23 14.21
N TYR A 198 -0.87 -20.15 13.45
CA TYR A 198 0.20 -19.59 12.63
C TYR A 198 0.90 -18.42 13.32
N GLY A 199 2.16 -18.20 12.94
CA GLY A 199 2.96 -17.09 13.43
C GLY A 199 4.17 -16.79 12.54
N VAL A 200 4.93 -15.78 12.94
CA VAL A 200 6.16 -15.35 12.27
C VAL A 200 7.30 -15.23 13.27
N THR A 201 8.49 -15.67 12.89
CA THR A 201 9.69 -15.48 13.72
C THR A 201 10.12 -14.02 13.66
N CYS A 202 10.41 -13.43 14.82
CA CYS A 202 10.90 -12.08 14.98
C CYS A 202 12.33 -12.11 15.51
N GLN A 203 13.23 -11.44 14.80
CA GLN A 203 14.61 -11.24 15.20
C GLN A 203 14.76 -9.85 15.79
N VAL A 204 15.25 -9.74 17.02
CA VAL A 204 15.64 -8.46 17.62
C VAL A 204 16.91 -7.96 16.94
N TYR A 205 16.88 -6.73 16.43
CA TYR A 205 18.05 -6.07 15.83
C TYR A 205 18.44 -4.77 16.53
N GLU A 206 17.54 -4.16 17.30
CA GLU A 206 17.83 -3.00 18.16
C GLU A 206 17.08 -3.14 19.50
N ARG A 207 17.73 -2.75 20.59
CA ARG A 207 17.26 -2.91 21.96
C ARG A 207 17.46 -1.62 22.76
N GLY A 208 16.43 -1.17 23.48
CA GLY A 208 16.52 -0.03 24.40
C GLY A 208 16.89 -0.43 25.82
N ALA A 209 17.37 0.55 26.60
CA ALA A 209 17.80 0.36 27.98
C ALA A 209 16.67 -0.15 28.90
N GLU A 210 17.06 -0.97 29.87
CA GLU A 210 16.20 -1.70 30.79
C GLU A 210 15.51 -0.79 31.82
N GLY A 211 14.23 -0.51 31.59
CA GLY A 211 13.29 -0.18 32.67
C GLY A 211 12.59 -1.44 33.18
N LEU A 212 11.31 -1.33 33.57
CA LEU A 212 10.44 -2.50 33.84
C LEU A 212 10.10 -3.32 32.58
N SER A 213 10.31 -2.75 31.39
CA SER A 213 10.01 -3.34 30.09
C SER A 213 11.20 -3.20 29.16
N ALA A 214 11.52 -4.25 28.40
CA ALA A 214 12.49 -4.20 27.33
C ALA A 214 11.83 -3.57 26.08
N LEU A 215 12.45 -2.51 25.57
CA LEU A 215 12.10 -1.90 24.29
C LEU A 215 12.85 -2.65 23.19
N LEU A 216 12.11 -3.22 22.24
CA LEU A 216 12.67 -4.06 21.19
C LEU A 216 12.20 -3.57 19.83
N LYS A 217 13.14 -3.43 18.90
CA LYS A 217 12.84 -3.38 17.48
C LYS A 217 13.15 -4.73 16.88
N THR A 218 12.14 -5.29 16.25
CA THR A 218 12.23 -6.61 15.66
C THR A 218 11.91 -6.58 14.18
N VAL A 219 12.52 -7.50 13.44
CA VAL A 219 12.16 -7.76 12.04
C VAL A 219 11.53 -9.14 11.96
N ALA A 220 10.34 -9.22 11.39
CA ALA A 220 9.66 -10.46 11.07
C ALA A 220 10.39 -11.16 9.91
N GLN A 221 10.66 -12.46 10.02
CA GLN A 221 11.54 -13.17 9.08
C GLN A 221 10.89 -14.37 8.41
N GLN A 222 10.45 -15.38 9.16
CA GLN A 222 10.01 -16.66 8.61
C GLN A 222 8.65 -17.05 9.18
N ARG A 223 7.76 -17.55 8.33
CA ARG A 223 6.46 -18.06 8.76
C ARG A 223 6.63 -19.41 9.43
N PHE A 224 5.76 -19.69 10.40
CA PHE A 224 5.67 -21.00 11.03
C PHE A 224 4.23 -21.32 11.43
N TYR A 225 3.99 -22.56 11.80
CA TYR A 225 2.82 -22.93 12.60
C TYR A 225 3.26 -23.71 13.84
N ILE A 226 2.45 -23.64 14.90
CA ILE A 226 2.67 -24.37 16.14
C ILE A 226 2.32 -25.85 15.93
N VAL A 227 3.27 -26.73 16.25
CA VAL A 227 3.07 -28.19 16.31
C VAL A 227 2.61 -28.60 17.71
N ARG A 228 3.26 -28.07 18.74
CA ARG A 228 2.96 -28.37 20.14
C ARG A 228 3.20 -27.15 21.02
N GLN A 229 2.25 -26.84 21.91
CA GLN A 229 2.39 -25.76 22.88
C GLN A 229 2.83 -26.31 24.24
N SER A 230 3.82 -25.66 24.86
CA SER A 230 4.21 -25.91 26.25
C SER A 230 3.53 -24.91 27.19
N GLN A 231 3.46 -25.23 28.48
CA GLN A 231 2.91 -24.34 29.52
C GLN A 231 3.78 -23.08 29.76
N GLU A 232 5.07 -23.12 29.40
CA GLU A 232 6.06 -22.07 29.72
C GLU A 232 6.23 -20.99 28.62
N ARG A 233 5.16 -20.58 27.92
CA ARG A 233 5.23 -19.61 26.79
C ARG A 233 6.25 -19.98 25.69
N LYS A 234 6.65 -21.25 25.61
CA LYS A 234 7.46 -21.81 24.53
C LYS A 234 6.61 -22.78 23.71
N ALA A 235 6.87 -22.85 22.42
CA ALA A 235 6.20 -23.80 21.55
C ALA A 235 7.18 -24.43 20.57
N ASP A 236 6.88 -25.68 20.20
CA ASP A 236 7.53 -26.35 19.08
C ASP A 236 6.85 -25.88 17.80
N VAL A 237 7.60 -25.18 16.95
CA VAL A 237 7.11 -24.56 15.73
C VAL A 237 7.79 -25.17 14.52
N LYS A 238 7.03 -25.42 13.45
CA LYS A 238 7.57 -25.88 12.17
C LYS A 238 7.72 -24.70 11.22
N ILE A 239 8.94 -24.49 10.72
CA ILE A 239 9.24 -23.40 9.79
C ILE A 239 8.68 -23.73 8.41
N LEU A 240 7.98 -22.78 7.80
CA LEU A 240 7.36 -22.94 6.48
C LEU A 240 8.33 -22.55 5.35
N PRO A 241 8.35 -23.30 4.24
CA PRO A 241 9.11 -22.92 3.05
C PRO A 241 8.43 -21.80 2.27
N GLU A 242 9.22 -21.12 1.45
CA GLU A 242 8.76 -20.12 0.48
C GLU A 242 9.05 -20.65 -0.94
N ILE A 243 7.99 -21.01 -1.67
CA ILE A 243 8.10 -21.71 -2.96
C ILE A 243 7.97 -20.70 -4.10
N VAL A 244 9.07 -20.54 -4.84
CA VAL A 244 9.11 -19.79 -6.11
C VAL A 244 9.13 -20.82 -7.24
N LEU A 245 8.03 -20.95 -7.96
CA LEU A 245 7.96 -21.80 -9.15
C LEU A 245 8.55 -21.06 -10.36
N PRO A 246 9.32 -21.76 -11.22
CA PRO A 246 9.72 -21.21 -12.51
C PRO A 246 8.51 -21.13 -13.45
N ASP A 247 8.68 -20.43 -14.57
CA ASP A 247 7.68 -20.42 -15.63
C ASP A 247 7.52 -21.84 -16.21
N PRO A 248 6.30 -22.42 -16.24
CA PRO A 248 6.10 -23.84 -16.58
C PRO A 248 6.45 -24.18 -18.04
N LEU A 249 6.35 -23.21 -18.95
CA LEU A 249 6.69 -23.41 -20.36
C LEU A 249 8.20 -23.30 -20.58
N ILE A 250 8.82 -22.29 -19.96
CA ILE A 250 10.25 -22.03 -20.11
C ILE A 250 11.09 -23.05 -19.34
N SER A 251 10.64 -23.51 -18.17
CA SER A 251 11.38 -24.47 -17.33
C SER A 251 11.61 -25.81 -18.02
N SER A 252 10.73 -26.16 -18.97
CA SER A 252 10.79 -27.40 -19.73
C SER A 252 11.68 -27.27 -20.99
N SER A 253 12.20 -26.08 -21.27
CA SER A 253 12.99 -25.79 -22.47
C SER A 253 14.50 -26.01 -22.25
N SER A 254 15.22 -26.37 -23.32
CA SER A 254 16.68 -26.47 -23.28
C SER A 254 17.35 -25.09 -23.04
N ASN A 255 18.56 -25.08 -22.50
CA ASN A 255 19.31 -23.83 -22.25
C ASN A 255 19.45 -22.93 -23.48
N ALA A 256 19.60 -23.50 -24.68
CA ALA A 256 19.67 -22.74 -25.93
C ALA A 256 18.34 -22.04 -26.25
N MET A 257 17.22 -22.74 -26.04
CA MET A 257 15.87 -22.21 -26.23
C MET A 257 15.56 -21.10 -25.21
N VAL A 258 15.97 -21.26 -23.95
CA VAL A 258 15.83 -20.22 -22.92
C VAL A 258 16.60 -18.96 -23.31
N ARG A 259 17.86 -19.08 -23.75
CA ARG A 259 18.65 -17.94 -24.24
C ARG A 259 18.00 -17.25 -25.44
N TYR A 260 17.45 -18.04 -26.36
CA TYR A 260 16.70 -17.51 -27.49
C TYR A 260 15.47 -16.71 -27.04
N ALA A 261 14.72 -17.24 -26.06
CA ALA A 261 13.52 -16.62 -25.51
C ALA A 261 13.80 -15.28 -24.82
N TYR A 262 14.90 -15.18 -24.06
CA TYR A 262 15.29 -13.97 -23.30
C TYR A 262 16.22 -13.00 -24.04
N SER A 263 16.40 -13.18 -25.35
CA SER A 263 17.13 -12.21 -26.18
C SER A 263 16.44 -10.83 -26.19
N SER A 264 17.17 -9.74 -26.48
CA SER A 264 16.81 -8.32 -26.21
C SER A 264 15.44 -7.80 -26.70
N ARG A 265 14.65 -8.57 -27.45
CA ARG A 265 13.29 -8.17 -27.85
C ARG A 265 12.23 -8.69 -26.88
N LYS A 266 11.56 -7.78 -26.16
CA LYS A 266 10.45 -8.09 -25.24
C LYS A 266 9.33 -8.92 -25.88
N ASP A 267 9.01 -8.68 -27.15
CA ASP A 267 7.94 -9.38 -27.86
C ASP A 267 8.28 -10.84 -28.21
N ARG A 268 9.57 -11.19 -28.18
CA ARG A 268 10.04 -12.53 -28.52
C ARG A 268 9.63 -13.56 -27.47
N LEU A 269 9.66 -13.19 -26.19
CA LEU A 269 9.28 -14.09 -25.11
C LEU A 269 7.82 -14.53 -25.23
N THR A 270 6.92 -13.58 -25.50
CA THR A 270 5.49 -13.86 -25.70
C THR A 270 5.26 -14.76 -26.91
N GLY A 271 5.91 -14.47 -28.04
CA GLY A 271 5.82 -15.31 -29.24
C GLY A 271 6.38 -16.71 -29.04
N PHE A 272 7.48 -16.83 -28.28
CA PHE A 272 8.10 -18.10 -27.95
C PHE A 272 7.23 -18.94 -27.00
N LYS A 273 6.65 -18.35 -25.95
CA LYS A 273 5.67 -19.05 -25.10
C LYS A 273 4.49 -19.57 -25.91
N ARG A 274 3.94 -18.77 -26.83
CA ARG A 274 2.86 -19.20 -27.74
C ARG A 274 3.25 -20.36 -28.64
N LEU A 275 4.52 -20.45 -29.06
CA LEU A 275 5.01 -21.61 -29.80
C LEU A 275 5.05 -22.86 -28.91
N LEU A 276 5.56 -22.71 -27.68
CA LEU A 276 5.65 -23.83 -26.73
C LEU A 276 4.27 -24.39 -26.36
N THR A 277 3.25 -23.54 -26.18
CA THR A 277 1.91 -23.99 -25.79
C THR A 277 1.26 -24.92 -26.82
N GLN A 278 1.61 -24.80 -28.11
CA GLN A 278 1.14 -25.72 -29.16
C GLN A 278 1.58 -27.16 -28.93
N GLY A 279 2.68 -27.38 -28.20
CA GLY A 279 3.20 -28.69 -27.85
C GLY A 279 2.70 -29.22 -26.50
N THR A 280 1.79 -28.51 -25.83
CA THR A 280 1.28 -28.89 -24.51
C THR A 280 -0.21 -29.21 -24.54
N VAL A 281 -0.70 -29.84 -23.47
CA VAL A 281 -2.11 -30.27 -23.35
C VAL A 281 -3.07 -29.09 -23.22
N TRP A 282 -2.62 -27.98 -22.61
CA TRP A 282 -3.47 -26.84 -22.30
C TRP A 282 -3.32 -25.70 -23.31
N PRO A 283 -4.40 -24.98 -23.66
CA PRO A 283 -4.33 -23.79 -24.51
C PRO A 283 -3.61 -22.63 -23.81
N GLN A 284 -3.12 -21.65 -24.59
CA GLN A 284 -2.28 -20.56 -24.08
C GLN A 284 -2.90 -19.80 -22.91
N PHE A 285 -4.20 -19.50 -22.97
CA PHE A 285 -4.88 -18.72 -21.94
C PHE A 285 -4.85 -19.39 -20.55
N VAL A 286 -4.67 -20.71 -20.47
CA VAL A 286 -4.54 -21.42 -19.19
C VAL A 286 -3.21 -21.07 -18.53
N TYR A 287 -2.12 -21.02 -19.28
CA TYR A 287 -0.81 -20.60 -18.76
C TYR A 287 -0.76 -19.11 -18.44
N ASP A 288 -1.43 -18.29 -19.26
CA ASP A 288 -1.48 -16.84 -19.07
C ASP A 288 -2.15 -16.46 -17.72
N GLN A 289 -3.07 -17.29 -17.20
CA GLN A 289 -3.66 -17.11 -15.85
C GLN A 289 -2.64 -17.21 -14.70
N TYR A 290 -1.47 -17.79 -14.95
CA TYR A 290 -0.39 -17.93 -13.98
C TYR A 290 0.79 -17.00 -14.29
N ASP A 291 0.65 -16.09 -15.26
CA ASP A 291 1.67 -15.08 -15.53
C ASP A 291 1.58 -13.92 -14.52
N THR A 292 2.73 -13.51 -13.98
CA THR A 292 2.82 -12.39 -13.05
C THR A 292 2.91 -11.03 -13.76
N LYS A 293 3.05 -11.00 -15.09
CA LYS A 293 3.23 -9.76 -15.86
C LYS A 293 2.10 -8.75 -15.66
N GLU A 294 0.85 -9.21 -15.69
CA GLU A 294 -0.32 -8.36 -15.48
C GLU A 294 -0.31 -7.76 -14.07
N VAL A 295 -0.07 -8.61 -13.06
CA VAL A 295 0.02 -8.21 -11.66
C VAL A 295 1.07 -7.12 -11.48
N MET A 296 2.27 -7.32 -12.03
CA MET A 296 3.35 -6.34 -11.95
C MET A 296 3.00 -5.01 -12.61
N THR A 297 2.29 -5.04 -13.73
CA THR A 297 1.82 -3.82 -14.39
C THR A 297 0.82 -3.05 -13.52
N LYS A 298 -0.11 -3.75 -12.83
CA LYS A 298 -1.04 -3.13 -11.89
C LYS A 298 -0.32 -2.58 -10.66
N VAL A 299 0.63 -3.34 -10.12
CA VAL A 299 1.48 -2.93 -8.98
C VAL A 299 2.28 -1.67 -9.32
N GLU A 300 2.91 -1.59 -10.49
CA GLU A 300 3.65 -0.40 -10.92
C GLU A 300 2.75 0.85 -10.98
N ARG A 301 1.52 0.72 -11.49
CA ARG A 301 0.54 1.81 -11.50
C ARG A 301 0.15 2.24 -10.08
N PHE A 302 -0.10 1.28 -9.20
CA PHE A 302 -0.43 1.53 -7.80
C PHE A 302 0.71 2.23 -7.04
N LEU A 303 1.95 1.78 -7.24
CA LEU A 303 3.11 2.40 -6.59
C LEU A 303 3.37 3.81 -7.12
N SER A 304 3.14 4.01 -8.42
CA SER A 304 3.23 5.33 -9.06
C SER A 304 2.20 6.31 -8.46
N SER A 305 0.96 5.88 -8.20
CA SER A 305 -0.04 6.75 -7.57
C SER A 305 0.34 7.15 -6.15
N LEU A 306 1.04 6.26 -5.42
CA LEU A 306 1.54 6.51 -4.07
C LEU A 306 2.92 7.19 -4.03
N LYS A 307 3.54 7.46 -5.19
CA LYS A 307 4.91 7.99 -5.34
C LYS A 307 5.98 7.15 -4.63
N ILE A 308 5.77 5.84 -4.55
CA ILE A 308 6.73 4.90 -3.96
C ILE A 308 7.69 4.44 -5.07
N THR A 309 8.97 4.80 -4.95
CA THR A 309 10.00 4.49 -5.97
C THR A 309 10.86 3.28 -5.61
N SER A 310 10.95 2.94 -4.32
CA SER A 310 11.74 1.81 -3.84
C SER A 310 10.89 0.55 -3.82
N VAL A 311 11.20 -0.40 -4.71
CA VAL A 311 10.49 -1.68 -4.83
C VAL A 311 11.45 -2.82 -4.57
N GLN A 312 10.98 -3.83 -3.84
CA GLN A 312 11.75 -5.05 -3.56
C GLN A 312 12.02 -5.82 -4.86
N THR A 313 13.28 -6.18 -5.11
CA THR A 313 13.67 -6.97 -6.30
C THR A 313 13.34 -8.45 -6.15
N ASP A 314 13.46 -8.98 -4.94
CA ASP A 314 13.15 -10.37 -4.63
C ASP A 314 11.63 -10.61 -4.62
N LYS A 315 11.18 -11.68 -5.28
CA LYS A 315 9.74 -11.97 -5.45
C LYS A 315 9.05 -12.34 -4.14
N VAL A 316 9.75 -13.02 -3.22
CA VAL A 316 9.19 -13.39 -1.91
C VAL A 316 8.99 -12.14 -1.08
N LYS A 317 10.02 -11.29 -0.96
CA LYS A 317 9.95 -10.02 -0.24
C LYS A 317 8.91 -9.08 -0.84
N LEU A 318 8.86 -8.99 -2.17
CA LEU A 318 7.88 -8.15 -2.87
C LEU A 318 6.45 -8.57 -2.55
N SER A 319 6.12 -9.85 -2.68
CA SER A 319 4.75 -10.32 -2.45
C SER A 319 4.29 -10.10 -1.00
N PHE A 320 5.16 -10.24 0.00
CA PHE A 320 4.82 -9.88 1.39
C PHE A 320 4.72 -8.37 1.61
N TRP A 321 5.63 -7.59 1.03
CA TRP A 321 5.58 -6.13 1.11
C TRP A 321 4.30 -5.57 0.49
N LEU A 322 3.86 -6.14 -0.64
CA LEU A 322 2.58 -5.79 -1.29
C LEU A 322 1.39 -6.16 -0.41
N ALA A 323 1.42 -7.31 0.26
CA ALA A 323 0.35 -7.74 1.16
C ALA A 323 0.14 -6.80 2.37
N ARG A 324 1.18 -6.05 2.73
CA ARG A 324 1.09 -5.01 3.76
C ARG A 324 0.54 -3.69 3.22
N ASN A 325 0.88 -3.34 1.99
CA ASN A 325 0.65 -1.99 1.44
C ASN A 325 -0.56 -1.87 0.51
N ILE A 326 -1.12 -2.99 0.06
CA ILE A 326 -2.35 -3.02 -0.73
C ILE A 326 -3.55 -3.20 0.22
N PRO A 327 -4.69 -2.53 -0.03
CA PRO A 327 -5.92 -2.79 0.70
C PRO A 327 -6.37 -4.23 0.44
N LEU A 328 -6.44 -5.01 1.50
CA LEU A 328 -6.82 -6.42 1.46
C LEU A 328 -7.83 -6.71 2.55
N THR A 329 -8.83 -7.52 2.21
CA THR A 329 -9.76 -8.08 3.19
C THR A 329 -9.00 -9.00 4.15
N GLU A 330 -9.57 -9.24 5.33
CA GLU A 330 -8.98 -10.17 6.32
C GLU A 330 -8.80 -11.58 5.76
N GLU A 331 -9.73 -12.01 4.90
CA GLU A 331 -9.63 -13.29 4.19
C GLU A 331 -8.44 -13.33 3.23
N TYR A 332 -8.25 -12.29 2.41
CA TYR A 332 -7.12 -12.22 1.49
C TYR A 332 -5.79 -12.14 2.26
N ARG A 333 -5.74 -11.41 3.37
CA ARG A 333 -4.56 -11.38 4.24
C ARG A 333 -4.24 -12.77 4.80
N LYS A 334 -5.25 -13.51 5.27
CA LYS A 334 -5.09 -14.90 5.72
C LYS A 334 -4.55 -15.79 4.60
N MET A 335 -5.18 -15.78 3.43
CA MET A 335 -4.79 -16.65 2.32
C MET A 335 -3.35 -16.39 1.87
N ILE A 336 -2.95 -15.11 1.78
CA ILE A 336 -1.58 -14.73 1.45
C ILE A 336 -0.60 -15.21 2.52
N PHE A 337 -0.95 -15.08 3.81
CA PHE A 337 -0.08 -15.55 4.88
C PHE A 337 0.06 -17.07 4.89
N CYS A 338 -1.03 -17.82 4.70
CA CYS A 338 -1.02 -19.28 4.82
C CYS A 338 -0.34 -19.98 3.62
N THR A 339 -0.40 -19.41 2.42
CA THR A 339 0.21 -20.04 1.24
C THR A 339 1.73 -19.91 1.22
N ASP A 340 2.42 -20.98 0.83
CA ASP A 340 3.87 -21.04 0.57
C ASP A 340 4.24 -20.59 -0.86
N SER A 341 3.30 -20.70 -1.80
CA SER A 341 3.49 -20.29 -3.19
C SER A 341 3.50 -18.77 -3.36
N VAL A 342 4.63 -18.21 -3.81
CA VAL A 342 4.75 -16.80 -4.20
C VAL A 342 3.76 -16.46 -5.32
N LEU A 343 3.60 -17.35 -6.29
CA LEU A 343 2.68 -17.15 -7.41
C LEU A 343 1.24 -16.99 -6.92
N ARG A 344 0.79 -17.85 -5.99
CA ARG A 344 -0.57 -17.75 -5.44
C ARG A 344 -0.78 -16.43 -4.70
N ARG A 345 0.22 -15.95 -3.94
CA ARG A 345 0.16 -14.61 -3.32
C ARG A 345 -0.01 -13.51 -4.36
N MET A 346 0.78 -13.54 -5.43
CA MET A 346 0.71 -12.55 -6.51
C MET A 346 -0.66 -12.58 -7.21
N LEU A 347 -1.26 -13.75 -7.42
CA LEU A 347 -2.59 -13.85 -8.04
C LEU A 347 -3.70 -13.31 -7.12
N ILE A 348 -3.61 -13.53 -5.81
CA ILE A 348 -4.55 -12.92 -4.85
C ILE A 348 -4.41 -11.39 -4.88
N ILE A 349 -3.16 -10.89 -4.87
CA ILE A 349 -2.86 -9.46 -4.99
C ILE A 349 -3.43 -8.89 -6.31
N ASN A 350 -3.31 -9.62 -7.42
CA ASN A 350 -3.85 -9.20 -8.72
C ASN A 350 -5.35 -8.94 -8.64
N LYS A 351 -6.10 -9.90 -8.07
CA LYS A 351 -7.55 -9.79 -7.89
C LYS A 351 -7.90 -8.62 -6.97
N ALA A 352 -7.13 -8.39 -5.91
CA ALA A 352 -7.38 -7.26 -5.03
C ALA A 352 -7.22 -5.91 -5.75
N LEU A 353 -6.26 -5.81 -6.68
CA LEU A 353 -6.02 -4.59 -7.46
C LEU A 353 -7.07 -4.31 -8.54
N ASP A 354 -7.99 -5.24 -8.82
CA ASP A 354 -9.10 -5.03 -9.76
C ASP A 354 -10.26 -4.22 -9.17
N HIS A 355 -10.26 -4.04 -7.84
CA HIS A 355 -11.34 -3.40 -7.12
C HIS A 355 -10.95 -1.99 -6.63
N MET A 356 -11.91 -1.07 -6.70
CA MET A 356 -11.84 0.19 -5.95
C MET A 356 -12.32 -0.08 -4.52
N TRP A 357 -11.47 0.25 -3.55
CA TRP A 357 -11.70 -0.04 -2.13
C TRP A 357 -12.17 1.20 -1.35
N TYR A 358 -12.97 0.95 -0.32
CA TYR A 358 -13.27 1.92 0.73
C TYR A 358 -12.86 1.35 2.07
N PHE A 359 -12.33 2.22 2.95
CA PHE A 359 -12.10 1.88 4.34
C PHE A 359 -13.38 2.15 5.14
N ILE A 360 -13.87 1.12 5.82
CA ILE A 360 -15.09 1.17 6.63
C ILE A 360 -14.78 0.88 8.09
N CYS A 361 -15.62 1.38 9.00
CA CYS A 361 -15.55 1.02 10.41
C CYS A 361 -15.93 -0.46 10.59
N LYS A 362 -15.06 -1.24 11.23
CA LYS A 362 -15.31 -2.69 11.46
C LYS A 362 -16.54 -2.96 12.34
N ARG A 363 -17.01 -1.99 13.13
CA ARG A 363 -18.15 -2.15 14.05
C ARG A 363 -19.51 -1.83 13.43
N CYS A 364 -19.60 -0.80 12.59
CA CYS A 364 -20.89 -0.31 12.06
C CYS A 364 -20.89 -0.10 10.54
N GLU A 365 -19.85 -0.55 9.85
CA GLU A 365 -19.66 -0.48 8.39
C GLU A 365 -19.72 0.92 7.77
N SER A 366 -19.73 1.98 8.58
CA SER A 366 -19.74 3.35 8.07
C SER A 366 -18.43 3.65 7.31
N GLU A 367 -18.55 4.22 6.12
CA GLU A 367 -17.42 4.64 5.30
C GLU A 367 -16.59 5.73 5.97
N ILE A 368 -15.27 5.48 6.08
CA ILE A 368 -14.31 6.34 6.77
C ILE A 368 -13.38 7.03 5.78
N ALA A 369 -12.83 6.33 4.78
CA ALA A 369 -11.90 6.92 3.82
C ALA A 369 -11.96 6.20 2.46
N ASN A 370 -11.57 6.91 1.40
CA ASN A 370 -11.41 6.34 0.08
C ASN A 370 -9.98 5.79 -0.09
N TYR A 371 -9.83 4.75 -0.89
CA TYR A 371 -8.56 4.28 -1.41
C TYR A 371 -7.68 5.38 -2.01
N ASP A 372 -8.27 6.32 -2.76
CA ASP A 372 -7.51 7.42 -3.41
C ASP A 372 -6.83 8.36 -2.40
N ASP A 373 -7.26 8.34 -1.13
CA ASP A 373 -6.69 9.16 -0.07
C ASP A 373 -5.48 8.50 0.60
N MET A 374 -5.18 7.23 0.30
CA MET A 374 -4.00 6.56 0.83
C MET A 374 -2.71 7.23 0.36
N PHE A 375 -1.76 7.36 1.27
CA PHE A 375 -0.43 7.85 0.95
C PHE A 375 0.60 7.28 1.92
N ALA A 376 1.87 7.28 1.55
CA ALA A 376 2.94 6.76 2.39
C ALA A 376 3.60 7.89 3.20
N MET A 377 3.32 7.92 4.50
CA MET A 377 4.03 8.82 5.44
C MET A 377 5.37 8.22 5.92
N SER A 378 5.64 6.96 5.57
CA SER A 378 6.83 6.20 5.94
C SER A 378 7.44 5.54 4.70
N LYS A 379 8.77 5.41 4.64
CA LYS A 379 9.44 4.63 3.57
C LYS A 379 9.04 3.15 3.54
N GLN A 380 8.53 2.61 4.65
CA GLN A 380 8.02 1.24 4.67
C GLN A 380 6.68 1.09 3.93
N GLY A 381 6.02 2.22 3.61
CA GLY A 381 4.83 2.32 2.79
C GLY A 381 3.64 2.98 3.52
N VAL A 382 2.42 2.62 3.13
CA VAL A 382 1.17 3.27 3.57
C VAL A 382 0.68 2.78 4.92
N GLN A 383 1.04 1.54 5.30
CA GLN A 383 0.68 0.94 6.58
C GLN A 383 1.96 0.62 7.34
N THR A 384 2.07 0.98 8.61
CA THR A 384 3.25 0.71 9.46
C THR A 384 2.85 0.42 10.91
N SER A 385 3.54 -0.52 11.56
CA SER A 385 3.35 -0.85 12.97
C SER A 385 4.08 0.13 13.88
N TYR A 386 3.38 0.65 14.88
CA TYR A 386 3.93 1.51 15.92
C TYR A 386 3.52 1.03 17.30
N CYS A 387 4.38 1.19 18.30
CA CYS A 387 4.07 0.82 19.68
C CYS A 387 3.64 2.08 20.45
N ASN A 388 2.60 1.98 21.26
CA ASN A 388 2.19 3.07 22.15
C ASN A 388 2.87 2.95 23.54
N PRO A 389 2.79 3.96 24.41
CA PRO A 389 3.44 3.93 25.73
C PRO A 389 3.01 2.77 26.65
N ALA A 390 1.81 2.22 26.42
CA ALA A 390 1.27 1.09 27.16
C ALA A 390 1.72 -0.27 26.58
N GLY A 391 2.56 -0.28 25.54
CA GLY A 391 3.10 -1.48 24.90
C GLY A 391 2.19 -2.12 23.85
N TYR A 392 1.07 -1.49 23.50
CA TYR A 392 0.21 -1.96 22.42
C TYR A 392 0.79 -1.55 21.07
N VAL A 393 0.95 -2.54 20.19
CA VAL A 393 1.29 -2.31 18.78
C VAL A 393 0.03 -1.94 18.02
N HIS A 394 0.14 -0.97 17.11
CA HIS A 394 -0.93 -0.49 16.25
C HIS A 394 -0.43 -0.46 14.81
N ASP A 395 -1.07 -1.24 13.95
CA ASP A 395 -0.89 -1.12 12.51
C ASP A 395 -1.65 0.12 12.03
N THR A 396 -0.90 1.12 11.57
CA THR A 396 -1.45 2.44 11.24
C THR A 396 -1.37 2.68 9.75
N LEU A 397 -2.54 2.79 9.11
CA LEU A 397 -2.70 3.15 7.71
C LEU A 397 -2.81 4.67 7.58
N THR A 398 -1.98 5.29 6.73
CA THR A 398 -2.02 6.75 6.52
C THR A 398 -2.88 7.16 5.34
N VAL A 399 -3.83 8.06 5.59
CA VAL A 399 -4.71 8.68 4.57
C VAL A 399 -4.71 10.20 4.70
N HIS A 400 -4.79 10.90 3.57
CA HIS A 400 -4.80 12.37 3.54
C HIS A 400 -6.07 12.95 4.18
N LYS A 401 -7.24 12.34 3.91
CA LYS A 401 -8.53 12.77 4.43
C LYS A 401 -9.43 11.59 4.76
N THR A 402 -10.42 11.85 5.60
CA THR A 402 -11.56 10.96 5.87
C THR A 402 -12.81 11.56 5.25
N LYS A 403 -13.83 10.74 5.02
CA LYS A 403 -15.17 11.18 4.59
C LYS A 403 -15.71 12.20 5.57
N GLU A 404 -16.39 13.21 5.06
CA GLU A 404 -16.96 14.29 5.89
C GLU A 404 -17.90 13.70 6.95
N ASN A 405 -17.80 14.21 8.18
CA ASN A 405 -18.60 13.78 9.33
C ASN A 405 -18.52 12.28 9.69
N SER A 406 -17.54 11.54 9.15
CA SER A 406 -17.34 10.11 9.48
C SER A 406 -16.52 9.88 10.75
N THR A 407 -15.70 10.85 11.14
CA THR A 407 -14.81 10.80 12.30
C THR A 407 -15.06 11.97 13.23
N LEU A 408 -14.84 11.76 14.53
CA LEU A 408 -14.94 12.78 15.56
C LEU A 408 -13.65 12.78 16.39
N PRO A 409 -12.92 13.90 16.45
CA PRO A 409 -11.77 14.02 17.33
C PRO A 409 -12.22 14.04 18.80
N VAL A 410 -11.44 13.39 19.66
CA VAL A 410 -11.65 13.33 21.11
C VAL A 410 -10.37 13.81 21.79
N GLU A 411 -10.53 14.39 22.97
CA GLU A 411 -9.43 14.95 23.78
C GLU A 411 -8.73 16.14 23.10
N ARG A 412 -7.61 16.61 23.66
CA ARG A 412 -6.79 17.67 23.07
C ARG A 412 -5.65 17.05 22.26
N PRO A 413 -5.21 17.68 21.16
CA PRO A 413 -4.00 17.25 20.46
C PRO A 413 -2.79 17.22 21.41
N SER A 414 -1.92 16.23 21.22
CA SER A 414 -0.71 16.02 22.02
C SER A 414 0.46 15.65 21.12
N THR A 415 1.65 16.08 21.49
CA THR A 415 2.91 15.72 20.81
C THR A 415 3.62 14.58 21.55
N ASN A 416 3.13 14.23 22.73
CA ASN A 416 3.72 13.19 23.57
C ASN A 416 3.68 11.84 22.86
N PHE A 417 4.83 11.18 22.72
CA PHE A 417 4.94 9.86 22.07
C PHE A 417 4.43 9.82 20.62
N SER A 418 4.48 10.95 19.91
CA SER A 418 4.09 10.99 18.49
C SER A 418 4.98 10.08 17.64
N TRP A 419 4.35 9.26 16.81
CA TRP A 419 5.05 8.38 15.86
C TRP A 419 5.60 9.12 14.64
N PHE A 420 5.12 10.34 14.39
CA PHE A 420 5.53 11.21 13.30
C PHE A 420 6.11 12.50 13.90
N PRO A 421 7.43 12.59 14.07
CA PRO A 421 8.07 13.78 14.66
C PRO A 421 7.64 15.09 13.97
N GLY A 422 7.32 16.12 14.75
CA GLY A 422 6.80 17.39 14.22
C GLY A 422 5.29 17.42 13.95
N TYR A 423 4.58 16.33 14.28
CA TYR A 423 3.13 16.28 14.31
C TYR A 423 2.60 16.03 15.72
N SER A 424 1.59 16.81 16.09
CA SER A 424 0.69 16.44 17.19
C SER A 424 -0.35 15.44 16.71
N TRP A 425 -0.80 14.55 17.59
CA TRP A 425 -1.85 13.60 17.33
C TRP A 425 -3.05 13.82 18.24
N GLN A 426 -4.23 13.47 17.76
CA GLN A 426 -5.48 13.51 18.50
C GLN A 426 -6.28 12.25 18.19
N ILE A 427 -6.82 11.61 19.22
CA ILE A 427 -7.63 10.40 19.03
C ILE A 427 -8.86 10.73 18.18
N ILE A 428 -9.19 9.88 17.23
CA ILE A 428 -10.44 9.94 16.47
C ILE A 428 -11.30 8.71 16.71
N VAL A 429 -12.60 8.92 16.84
CA VAL A 429 -13.61 7.87 16.94
C VAL A 429 -14.58 7.94 15.78
N CYS A 430 -15.27 6.84 15.49
CA CYS A 430 -16.34 6.81 14.51
C CYS A 430 -17.48 7.73 14.95
N ALA A 431 -17.95 8.59 14.05
CA ALA A 431 -19.05 9.49 14.34
C ALA A 431 -20.36 8.74 14.68
N ASN A 432 -20.56 7.58 14.04
CA ASN A 432 -21.75 6.75 14.19
C ASN A 432 -21.71 5.90 15.47
N CYS A 433 -20.71 5.03 15.64
CA CYS A 433 -20.68 4.05 16.74
C CYS A 433 -19.69 4.35 17.88
N ARG A 434 -18.92 5.45 17.79
CA ARG A 434 -17.90 5.86 18.76
C ARG A 434 -16.75 4.87 18.99
N GLN A 435 -16.63 3.84 18.14
CA GLN A 435 -15.46 2.97 18.11
C GLN A 435 -14.20 3.80 17.80
N HIS A 436 -13.10 3.54 18.52
CA HIS A 436 -11.79 4.08 18.17
C HIS A 436 -11.44 3.76 16.70
N LEU A 437 -11.02 4.75 15.93
CA LEU A 437 -10.62 4.56 14.53
C LEU A 437 -9.13 4.82 14.29
N GLY A 438 -8.44 5.50 15.21
CA GLY A 438 -7.04 5.88 15.07
C GLY A 438 -6.80 7.31 15.54
N TRP A 439 -5.96 8.05 14.81
CA TRP A 439 -5.53 9.39 15.19
C TRP A 439 -5.54 10.36 14.00
N LYS A 440 -5.87 11.62 14.28
CA LYS A 440 -5.62 12.75 13.38
C LYS A 440 -4.26 13.36 13.74
N PHE A 441 -3.40 13.53 12.75
CA PHE A 441 -2.10 14.17 12.90
C PHE A 441 -2.14 15.58 12.31
N VAL A 442 -1.62 16.56 13.04
CA VAL A 442 -1.55 17.97 12.62
C VAL A 442 -0.13 18.49 12.81
N ALA A 443 0.43 19.05 11.73
CA ALA A 443 1.78 19.59 11.74
C ALA A 443 1.90 20.75 12.73
N GLU A 444 2.97 20.75 13.52
CA GLU A 444 3.25 21.83 14.48
C GLU A 444 3.70 23.11 13.77
N LYS A 445 4.42 22.96 12.66
CA LYS A 445 4.92 24.06 11.84
C LYS A 445 3.98 24.32 10.66
N LYS A 446 3.78 25.60 10.33
CA LYS A 446 2.89 26.04 9.23
C LYS A 446 3.42 25.69 7.83
N ASN A 447 4.74 25.55 7.69
CA ASN A 447 5.42 25.34 6.42
C ASN A 447 5.71 23.86 6.11
N VAL A 448 5.13 22.89 6.84
CA VAL A 448 5.34 21.46 6.59
C VAL A 448 4.14 20.84 5.88
N LEU A 449 4.40 19.99 4.87
CA LEU A 449 3.40 19.18 4.21
C LEU A 449 3.57 17.67 4.50
N PRO A 450 2.46 16.94 4.71
CA PRO A 450 1.06 17.42 4.73
C PRO A 450 0.73 18.23 6.00
N LYS A 451 -0.15 19.24 5.90
CA LYS A 451 -0.56 20.05 7.07
C LYS A 451 -1.30 19.22 8.13
N SER A 452 -2.09 18.26 7.67
CA SER A 452 -2.74 17.27 8.51
C SER A 452 -3.02 16.01 7.72
N PHE A 453 -3.14 14.89 8.40
CA PHE A 453 -3.55 13.61 7.84
C PHE A 453 -4.15 12.73 8.94
N TYR A 454 -4.58 11.52 8.59
CA TYR A 454 -5.10 10.55 9.54
C TYR A 454 -4.29 9.26 9.51
N GLY A 455 -4.00 8.71 10.68
CA GLY A 455 -3.49 7.36 10.86
C GLY A 455 -4.62 6.47 11.37
N LEU A 456 -5.21 5.66 10.50
CA LEU A 456 -6.31 4.77 10.82
C LEU A 456 -5.78 3.43 11.37
N SER A 457 -6.39 2.93 12.43
CA SER A 457 -6.01 1.65 13.05
C SER A 457 -6.51 0.47 12.23
N GLY A 458 -5.59 -0.35 11.74
CA GLY A 458 -5.87 -1.59 10.99
C GLY A 458 -6.70 -2.63 11.76
N THR A 459 -6.83 -2.47 13.09
CA THR A 459 -7.68 -3.35 13.92
C THR A 459 -9.14 -2.94 13.94
N ASN A 460 -9.44 -1.67 13.67
CA ASN A 460 -10.77 -1.08 13.80
C ASN A 460 -11.37 -0.67 12.46
N ILE A 461 -10.58 -0.69 11.39
CA ILE A 461 -11.02 -0.50 10.01
C ILE A 461 -10.91 -1.80 9.23
N THR A 462 -11.73 -1.94 8.20
CA THR A 462 -11.58 -2.99 7.18
C THR A 462 -11.88 -2.40 5.81
N VAL A 463 -11.69 -3.18 4.75
CA VAL A 463 -11.91 -2.75 3.37
C VAL A 463 -13.18 -3.38 2.79
N LYS A 464 -13.90 -2.63 1.97
CA LYS A 464 -15.06 -3.11 1.20
C LYS A 464 -14.93 -2.66 -0.25
N SER A 465 -15.24 -3.54 -1.20
CA SER A 465 -15.16 -3.20 -2.62
C SER A 465 -16.38 -2.38 -3.04
N HIS A 466 -16.22 -1.47 -4.01
CA HIS A 466 -17.34 -0.72 -4.57
C HIS A 466 -18.45 -1.63 -5.17
N GLY A 467 -18.11 -2.85 -5.60
CA GLY A 467 -19.07 -3.81 -6.15
C GLY A 467 -20.02 -4.38 -5.09
N ASP A 468 -19.55 -4.53 -3.85
CA ASP A 468 -20.32 -5.13 -2.76
C ASP A 468 -21.32 -4.14 -2.13
N LEU A 469 -21.13 -2.83 -2.32
CA LEU A 469 -22.06 -1.80 -1.86
C LEU A 469 -23.39 -1.80 -2.64
N LYS A 470 -23.43 -2.40 -3.85
CA LYS A 470 -24.65 -2.50 -4.67
C LYS A 470 -25.46 -3.78 -4.42
N LYS A 471 -24.90 -4.76 -3.73
CA LYS A 471 -25.54 -6.08 -3.53
C LYS A 471 -26.55 -6.12 -2.38
N THR A 472 -26.79 -5.01 -1.69
CA THR A 472 -27.58 -5.00 -0.46
C THR A 472 -29.08 -4.80 -0.62
N GLU A 473 -29.63 -4.65 -1.84
CA GLU A 473 -31.09 -4.41 -1.99
C GLU A 473 -31.88 -5.46 -2.81
N ASP A 474 -31.29 -6.26 -3.71
CA ASP A 474 -32.09 -7.17 -4.58
C ASP A 474 -31.60 -8.64 -4.71
N GLU A 475 -30.46 -9.04 -4.13
CA GLU A 475 -29.84 -10.36 -4.42
C GLU A 475 -29.84 -11.35 -3.23
N PHE A 476 -30.51 -11.02 -2.11
CA PHE A 476 -30.53 -11.87 -0.91
C PHE A 476 -31.63 -12.96 -0.91
N ASP A 477 -32.52 -12.99 -1.91
CA ASP A 477 -33.69 -13.89 -1.93
C ASP A 477 -33.55 -15.11 -2.87
N LEU A 478 -32.43 -15.24 -3.60
CA LEU A 478 -32.23 -16.32 -4.58
C LEU A 478 -31.11 -17.31 -4.23
N THR A 479 -30.16 -16.95 -3.36
CA THR A 479 -29.02 -17.81 -3.00
C THR A 479 -29.33 -18.80 -1.88
N THR A 480 -30.33 -18.53 -1.03
CA THR A 480 -30.72 -19.41 0.09
C THR A 480 -31.46 -20.67 -0.35
N ARG A 481 -31.99 -20.72 -1.59
CA ARG A 481 -32.72 -21.90 -2.12
C ARG A 481 -31.87 -22.88 -2.92
N ALA A 482 -30.67 -22.50 -3.36
CA ALA A 482 -29.80 -23.36 -4.17
C ALA A 482 -28.79 -24.18 -3.33
N ALA A 483 -28.55 -23.80 -2.08
CA ALA A 483 -27.57 -24.46 -1.20
C ALA A 483 -28.12 -25.67 -0.41
N ALA A 484 -29.38 -26.06 -0.62
CA ALA A 484 -30.05 -27.13 0.13
C ALA A 484 -30.24 -28.44 -0.65
N SER A 485 -29.71 -28.56 -1.88
CA SER A 485 -29.84 -29.77 -2.68
C SER A 485 -28.62 -30.00 -3.58
N ASP A 486 -27.50 -30.36 -2.98
CA ASP A 486 -26.50 -31.29 -3.54
C ASP A 486 -25.31 -31.33 -2.58
N ASP A 487 -25.16 -32.47 -1.89
CA ASP A 487 -23.89 -33.12 -1.51
C ASP A 487 -24.15 -34.14 -0.39
N GLN A 488 -24.70 -35.28 -0.78
CA GLN A 488 -24.53 -36.55 -0.06
C GLN A 488 -24.08 -37.57 -1.11
N LEU A 489 -22.77 -37.75 -1.25
CA LEU A 489 -22.19 -38.91 -1.91
C LEU A 489 -21.11 -39.49 -1.01
N ASP A 490 -21.41 -40.72 -0.59
CA ASP A 490 -20.65 -41.56 0.33
C ASP A 490 -19.24 -41.88 -0.19
N TYR A 491 -18.27 -41.81 0.71
CA TYR A 491 -16.95 -42.43 0.58
C TYR A 491 -16.81 -43.47 1.69
N GLU A 492 -17.34 -44.67 1.45
CA GLU A 492 -16.87 -45.88 2.12
C GLU A 492 -16.41 -46.89 1.06
N GLU A 493 -15.49 -47.74 1.48
CA GLU A 493 -15.00 -48.93 0.79
C GLU A 493 -13.83 -48.71 -0.19
N LEU A 494 -12.60 -48.80 0.34
CA LEU A 494 -11.46 -49.51 -0.27
C LEU A 494 -10.31 -49.62 0.74
N SER A 495 -10.40 -50.59 1.65
CA SER A 495 -9.23 -51.12 2.37
C SER A 495 -9.44 -52.58 2.75
N VAL A 496 -9.06 -53.51 1.87
CA VAL A 496 -8.77 -54.88 2.28
C VAL A 496 -7.53 -55.38 1.54
N PHE A 497 -6.66 -56.06 2.29
CA PHE A 497 -5.49 -56.87 1.92
C PHE A 497 -4.18 -56.12 1.65
N ASP A 498 -3.25 -56.12 2.62
CA ASP A 498 -2.34 -57.26 2.80
C ASP A 498 -1.54 -57.15 4.12
N SER A 499 -1.53 -58.22 4.93
CA SER A 499 -0.49 -58.58 5.92
C SER A 499 -0.96 -59.77 6.74
N SER A 500 -0.76 -60.96 6.19
CA SER A 500 -0.65 -62.18 6.99
C SER A 500 0.76 -62.25 7.57
N SER A 501 0.88 -62.14 8.89
CA SER A 501 2.00 -62.70 9.64
C SER A 501 1.41 -63.46 10.81
N ASP A 502 1.49 -64.79 10.70
CA ASP A 502 1.22 -65.76 11.74
C ASP A 502 1.98 -65.41 13.02
N GLU A 503 1.28 -65.34 14.15
CA GLU A 503 1.88 -65.66 15.45
C GLU A 503 1.08 -66.74 16.15
N GLU A 504 1.84 -67.78 16.44
CA GLU A 504 1.59 -68.95 17.23
C GLU A 504 1.43 -68.64 18.74
N LEU A 505 0.88 -69.66 19.43
CA LEU A 505 1.08 -70.02 20.84
C LEU A 505 0.13 -69.44 21.94
N TYR A 506 -0.71 -70.38 22.39
CA TYR A 506 -1.38 -70.59 23.70
C TYR A 506 -2.59 -69.74 24.10
#